data_AF-A0A968MDL1-F1
#
_entry.id   AF-A0A968MDL1-F1
#
_cell.length_a   1.000
_cell.length_b   1.000
_cell.length_c   1.000
_cell.angle_alpha   90.00
_cell.angle_beta   90.00
_cell.angle_gamma   90.00
#
_symmetry.space_group_name_H-M   'P 1'
#
loop_
_entity.id
_entity.type
_entity.pdbx_description
1 polymer ?
#
loop_
_entity_poly.entity_id
_entity_poly.type
_entity_poly.pdbx_seq_one_letter_code
_entity_poly.pdbx_strand_id
1 'polypeptide(L)'
;MGGGASNTASEETATVGGGLLNSASGDSATVGGGESNEASAPRTTIGGGLGNIASGTYGTIGGGQTNEATNDWGTVSGGFDNTATGTYTAIGGGAANEATASFGTISGGQFNDAMENYSSVGGGFTNSAENTYATVGGGQSNTASGTNATVSGGSFNTASSASATVGGGQSNIASSGSATTVGGGVENTASGTGATVGGGGGNTAGNAYATVGGGLLNTASGTYATVPGGQSNIASSNYSFAAGRRAVADDTGAFVWADSTDASFFSVVPNQFRVRATGGVQFVTNSANTTGVTLVAGSGTWASISDRNAKTAFAPVDSRAVLEQVTQLPITTWQYRSEAGQVRHMGPMAQDFAAAFGLGADDISITTVDADGVALAAIQGLHTLVQEQDAQINALQHDNATLQQDNATLLTRLEALEQRVATQDTPSSAGVPLAALVGGVLGAVVLVLVRRTR
;
A
#
# COMPACT_ATOMS: atom_id res chain seq x y z
N MET A 1 53.18 45.70 34.46
CA MET A 1 52.51 46.55 33.44
C MET A 1 53.54 47.03 32.43
N GLY A 2 53.26 46.95 31.12
CA GLY A 2 54.22 47.27 30.04
C GLY A 2 54.15 48.69 29.46
N GLY A 3 53.03 49.42 29.60
CA GLY A 3 52.89 50.81 29.12
C GLY A 3 51.43 51.31 29.09
N GLY A 4 51.18 52.49 28.50
CA GLY A 4 49.83 53.04 28.32
C GLY A 4 49.31 53.91 29.46
N ALA A 5 47.98 54.10 29.54
CA ALA A 5 47.33 55.00 30.51
C ALA A 5 46.18 54.31 31.25
N SER A 6 46.05 54.59 32.55
CA SER A 6 44.94 54.14 33.41
C SER A 6 44.73 52.61 33.45
N ASN A 7 45.81 51.83 33.36
CA ASN A 7 45.76 50.37 33.48
C ASN A 7 45.93 49.92 34.94
N THR A 8 45.27 48.82 35.31
CA THR A 8 45.33 48.21 36.64
C THR A 8 45.81 46.75 36.54
N ALA A 9 46.82 46.38 37.32
CA ALA A 9 47.21 44.99 37.55
C ALA A 9 47.38 44.78 39.07
N SER A 10 46.44 44.09 39.72
CA SER A 10 46.30 44.16 41.19
C SER A 10 46.71 42.90 41.95
N GLU A 11 46.50 41.71 41.39
CA GLU A 11 46.78 40.44 42.07
C GLU A 11 48.15 39.85 41.72
N GLU A 12 48.53 38.76 42.40
CA GLU A 12 49.82 38.10 42.24
C GLU A 12 50.04 37.69 40.76
N THR A 13 51.20 38.04 40.21
CA THR A 13 51.62 37.78 38.82
C THR A 13 50.69 38.29 37.71
N ALA A 14 49.68 39.12 38.01
CA ALA A 14 48.81 39.71 36.99
C ALA A 14 49.60 40.61 36.01
N THR A 15 49.29 40.52 34.71
CA THR A 15 50.00 41.27 33.68
C THR A 15 49.06 42.06 32.77
N VAL A 16 49.44 43.32 32.53
CA VAL A 16 48.87 44.16 31.46
C VAL A 16 50.00 44.60 30.54
N GLY A 17 49.95 44.22 29.27
CA GLY A 17 51.00 44.52 28.28
C GLY A 17 51.03 46.00 27.88
N GLY A 18 49.89 46.68 27.81
CA GLY A 18 49.78 48.10 27.49
C GLY A 18 48.32 48.57 27.31
N GLY A 19 48.11 49.73 26.67
CA GLY A 19 46.78 50.20 26.26
C GLY A 19 46.13 51.22 27.20
N LEU A 20 44.81 51.33 27.14
CA LEU A 20 44.00 52.31 27.90
C LEU A 20 42.95 51.60 28.75
N LEU A 21 42.86 51.92 30.04
CA LEU A 21 41.77 51.43 30.91
C LEU A 21 41.63 49.90 31.00
N ASN A 22 42.72 49.15 30.84
CA ASN A 22 42.69 47.69 31.01
C ASN A 22 42.87 47.31 32.47
N SER A 23 42.11 46.32 32.95
CA SER A 23 42.17 45.78 34.30
C SER A 23 42.50 44.29 34.27
N ALA A 24 43.59 43.88 34.91
CA ALA A 24 43.91 42.49 35.23
C ALA A 24 43.92 42.31 36.76
N SER A 25 42.80 41.86 37.32
CA SER A 25 42.58 41.83 38.77
C SER A 25 42.44 40.43 39.37
N GLY A 26 42.56 39.36 38.57
CA GLY A 26 42.66 37.99 39.08
C GLY A 26 44.11 37.53 39.24
N ASP A 27 44.36 36.57 40.13
CA ASP A 27 45.68 35.92 40.26
C ASP A 27 46.12 35.32 38.92
N SER A 28 47.34 35.66 38.47
CA SER A 28 47.88 35.25 37.17
C SER A 28 47.03 35.67 35.95
N ALA A 29 46.15 36.66 36.08
CA ALA A 29 45.36 37.19 34.97
C ALA A 29 46.22 37.97 33.97
N THR A 30 45.92 37.87 32.68
CA THR A 30 46.68 38.52 31.61
C THR A 30 45.78 39.33 30.69
N VAL A 31 46.13 40.59 30.45
CA VAL A 31 45.60 41.41 29.36
C VAL A 31 46.75 41.84 28.44
N GLY A 32 46.75 41.40 27.19
CA GLY A 32 47.82 41.70 26.24
C GLY A 32 47.92 43.17 25.85
N GLY A 33 46.78 43.87 25.76
CA GLY A 33 46.70 45.30 25.43
C GLY A 33 45.26 45.73 25.10
N GLY A 34 45.09 46.78 24.30
CA GLY A 34 43.78 47.26 23.87
C GLY A 34 43.16 48.33 24.76
N GLU A 35 41.84 48.43 24.76
CA GLU A 35 41.09 49.42 25.54
C GLU A 35 39.96 48.79 26.36
N SER A 36 39.83 49.20 27.62
CA SER A 36 38.71 48.83 28.50
C SER A 36 38.47 47.32 28.67
N ASN A 37 39.53 46.50 28.61
CA ASN A 37 39.40 45.05 28.85
C ASN A 37 39.50 44.72 30.35
N GLU A 38 38.70 43.78 30.83
CA GLU A 38 38.64 43.36 32.24
C GLU A 38 38.86 41.86 32.38
N ALA A 39 39.99 41.46 32.97
CA ALA A 39 40.32 40.08 33.32
C ALA A 39 40.34 39.93 34.86
N SER A 40 39.23 39.48 35.46
CA SER A 40 38.99 39.61 36.91
C SER A 40 39.09 38.32 37.72
N ALA A 41 39.05 37.14 37.08
CA ALA A 41 39.20 35.85 37.76
C ALA A 41 40.59 35.22 37.58
N PRO A 42 40.97 34.22 38.41
CA PRO A 42 42.30 33.63 38.33
C PRO A 42 42.58 32.97 36.97
N ARG A 43 43.80 33.18 36.47
CA ARG A 43 44.34 32.60 35.22
C ARG A 43 43.51 32.93 33.98
N THR A 44 42.77 34.05 34.01
CA THR A 44 42.08 34.58 32.84
C THR A 44 43.07 35.17 31.84
N THR A 45 42.74 35.09 30.55
CA THR A 45 43.56 35.69 29.48
C THR A 45 42.69 36.45 28.51
N ILE A 46 43.02 37.72 28.29
CA ILE A 46 42.49 38.55 27.20
C ILE A 46 43.66 38.94 26.29
N GLY A 47 43.65 38.52 25.03
CA GLY A 47 44.73 38.83 24.08
C GLY A 47 44.82 40.33 23.75
N GLY A 48 43.69 41.02 23.71
CA GLY A 48 43.56 42.47 23.50
C GLY A 48 42.15 42.86 23.06
N GLY A 49 42.00 43.96 22.33
CA GLY A 49 40.69 44.40 21.80
C GLY A 49 40.03 45.52 22.60
N LEU A 50 38.71 45.67 22.46
CA LEU A 50 37.92 46.73 23.08
C LEU A 50 36.79 46.16 23.95
N GLY A 51 36.81 46.43 25.26
CA GLY A 51 35.65 46.15 26.12
C GLY A 51 35.38 44.67 26.37
N ASN A 52 36.40 43.79 26.31
CA ASN A 52 36.20 42.37 26.59
C ASN A 52 36.25 42.08 28.10
N ILE A 53 35.42 41.15 28.58
CA ILE A 53 35.29 40.80 30.00
C ILE A 53 35.53 39.30 30.19
N ALA A 54 36.62 38.93 30.87
CA ALA A 54 36.91 37.56 31.28
C ALA A 54 36.86 37.46 32.81
N SER A 55 35.81 36.86 33.36
CA SER A 55 35.58 36.77 34.82
C SER A 55 35.37 35.35 35.35
N GLY A 56 35.52 34.33 34.50
CA GLY A 56 35.54 32.92 34.91
C GLY A 56 36.97 32.42 35.09
N THR A 57 37.21 31.49 36.03
CA THR A 57 38.55 30.91 36.23
C THR A 57 39.01 30.21 34.95
N TYR A 58 40.24 30.48 34.48
CA TYR A 58 40.74 30.03 33.17
C TYR A 58 39.97 30.54 31.94
N GLY A 59 39.12 31.57 32.11
CA GLY A 59 38.40 32.20 31.01
C GLY A 59 39.35 32.81 29.99
N THR A 60 39.10 32.58 28.70
CA THR A 60 39.98 33.04 27.62
C THR A 60 39.20 33.83 26.58
N ILE A 61 39.66 35.04 26.28
CA ILE A 61 39.21 35.84 25.15
C ILE A 61 40.41 36.16 24.26
N GLY A 62 40.41 35.67 23.02
CA GLY A 62 41.53 35.91 22.10
C GLY A 62 41.68 37.39 21.69
N GLY A 63 40.56 38.11 21.59
CA GLY A 63 40.51 39.54 21.29
C GLY A 63 39.10 39.97 20.84
N GLY A 64 39.02 41.01 20.00
CA GLY A 64 37.74 41.49 19.46
C GLY A 64 37.11 42.60 20.28
N GLN A 65 35.80 42.78 20.17
CA GLN A 65 35.05 43.83 20.83
C GLN A 65 33.88 43.24 21.63
N THR A 66 33.68 43.73 22.85
CA THR A 66 32.54 43.42 23.74
C THR A 66 32.26 41.94 23.93
N ASN A 67 33.30 41.09 23.93
CA ASN A 67 33.11 39.67 24.22
C ASN A 67 33.16 39.40 25.73
N GLU A 68 32.35 38.45 26.18
CA GLU A 68 32.24 38.04 27.57
C GLU A 68 32.54 36.55 27.75
N ALA A 69 33.41 36.21 28.71
CA ALA A 69 33.73 34.85 29.12
C ALA A 69 33.71 34.78 30.66
N THR A 70 32.51 34.59 31.22
CA THR A 70 32.25 34.92 32.63
C THR A 70 32.22 33.72 33.58
N ASN A 71 32.07 32.51 33.06
CA ASN A 71 32.14 31.26 33.84
C ASN A 71 33.41 30.45 33.55
N ASP A 72 33.74 29.53 34.46
CA ASP A 72 35.00 28.79 34.44
C ASP A 72 35.22 28.05 33.11
N TRP A 73 36.44 28.14 32.57
CA TRP A 73 36.85 27.55 31.29
C TRP A 73 36.09 28.04 30.06
N GLY A 74 35.32 29.13 30.16
CA GLY A 74 34.69 29.79 29.02
C GLY A 74 35.73 30.33 28.04
N THR A 75 35.58 30.03 26.75
CA THR A 75 36.47 30.50 25.69
C THR A 75 35.72 31.24 24.61
N VAL A 76 36.17 32.45 24.28
CA VAL A 76 35.78 33.19 23.07
C VAL A 76 37.04 33.47 22.26
N SER A 77 37.16 32.91 21.06
CA SER A 77 38.38 33.10 20.26
C SER A 77 38.54 34.55 19.76
N GLY A 78 37.44 35.28 19.61
CA GLY A 78 37.39 36.70 19.24
C GLY A 78 36.02 37.08 18.69
N GLY A 79 35.93 38.19 17.93
CA GLY A 79 34.70 38.63 17.29
C GLY A 79 34.06 39.84 17.96
N PHE A 80 32.76 40.03 17.76
CA PHE A 80 31.98 41.14 18.29
C PHE A 80 30.83 40.61 19.15
N ASP A 81 30.70 41.08 20.39
CA ASP A 81 29.50 40.86 21.20
C ASP A 81 29.17 39.37 21.47
N ASN A 82 30.18 38.50 21.60
CA ASN A 82 29.93 37.10 21.92
C ASN A 82 29.93 36.85 23.42
N THR A 83 28.99 36.04 23.90
CA THR A 83 28.75 35.80 25.33
C THR A 83 28.88 34.31 25.66
N ALA A 84 29.95 33.95 26.36
CA ALA A 84 30.24 32.61 26.86
C ALA A 84 30.08 32.59 28.39
N THR A 85 28.85 32.35 28.84
CA THR A 85 28.46 32.40 30.26
C THR A 85 28.23 31.02 30.87
N GLY A 86 28.44 29.92 30.14
CA GLY A 86 28.41 28.56 30.71
C GLY A 86 29.80 28.04 31.11
N THR A 87 29.86 27.01 31.96
CA THR A 87 31.13 26.34 32.29
C THR A 87 31.63 25.52 31.09
N TYR A 88 32.91 25.60 30.74
CA TYR A 88 33.50 24.90 29.58
C TYR A 88 32.86 25.26 28.23
N THR A 89 32.26 26.44 28.09
CA THR A 89 31.70 26.87 26.80
C THR A 89 32.79 27.30 25.83
N ALA A 90 32.54 27.10 24.53
CA ALA A 90 33.46 27.52 23.48
C ALA A 90 32.72 28.26 22.35
N ILE A 91 33.14 29.49 22.10
CA ILE A 91 32.72 30.29 20.95
C ILE A 91 33.94 30.52 20.04
N GLY A 92 33.88 29.99 18.81
CA GLY A 92 34.97 30.10 17.83
C GLY A 92 35.13 31.50 17.23
N GLY A 93 34.12 32.37 17.37
CA GLY A 93 34.15 33.78 16.99
C GLY A 93 32.81 34.25 16.44
N GLY A 94 32.82 35.25 15.55
CA GLY A 94 31.61 35.77 14.93
C GLY A 94 31.02 36.97 15.66
N ALA A 95 29.71 37.18 15.52
CA ALA A 95 29.02 38.35 16.06
C ALA A 95 27.75 37.98 16.85
N ALA A 96 27.58 38.47 18.08
CA ALA A 96 26.36 38.28 18.85
C ALA A 96 25.97 36.79 19.03
N ASN A 97 26.93 35.91 19.32
CA ASN A 97 26.64 34.51 19.65
C ASN A 97 26.60 34.29 21.16
N GLU A 98 25.68 33.47 21.65
CA GLU A 98 25.43 33.25 23.07
C GLU A 98 25.50 31.76 23.44
N ALA A 99 26.49 31.37 24.25
CA ALA A 99 26.61 30.03 24.83
C ALA A 99 26.50 30.11 26.35
N THR A 100 25.34 29.75 26.92
CA THR A 100 25.01 30.06 28.33
C THR A 100 25.10 28.88 29.29
N ALA A 101 25.03 27.65 28.79
CA ALA A 101 25.03 26.45 29.63
C ALA A 101 26.30 25.61 29.47
N SER A 102 26.49 24.64 30.37
CA SER A 102 27.77 23.92 30.45
C SER A 102 28.06 23.14 29.18
N PHE A 103 29.31 23.20 28.70
CA PHE A 103 29.76 22.56 27.46
C PHE A 103 29.04 23.04 26.19
N GLY A 104 28.33 24.18 26.23
CA GLY A 104 27.74 24.80 25.06
C GLY A 104 28.82 25.20 24.05
N THR A 105 28.60 24.87 22.77
CA THR A 105 29.58 25.16 21.71
C THR A 105 28.96 25.89 20.54
N ILE A 106 29.56 26.99 20.12
CA ILE A 106 29.22 27.71 18.89
C ILE A 106 30.48 27.90 18.07
N SER A 107 30.56 27.30 16.88
CA SER A 107 31.80 27.41 16.09
C SER A 107 32.02 28.81 15.49
N GLY A 108 30.95 29.60 15.31
CA GLY A 108 31.00 30.98 14.85
C GLY A 108 29.66 31.43 14.25
N GLY A 109 29.69 32.41 13.34
CA GLY A 109 28.47 32.94 12.70
C GLY A 109 27.91 34.16 13.42
N GLN A 110 26.60 34.41 13.24
CA GLN A 110 25.94 35.57 13.83
C GLN A 110 24.59 35.20 14.48
N PHE A 111 24.31 35.76 15.66
CA PHE A 111 23.05 35.55 16.40
C PHE A 111 22.74 34.07 16.67
N ASN A 112 23.75 33.24 16.97
CA ASN A 112 23.51 31.85 17.31
C ASN A 112 23.47 31.64 18.82
N ASP A 113 22.59 30.75 19.26
CA ASP A 113 22.34 30.47 20.67
C ASP A 113 22.53 28.98 20.99
N ALA A 114 23.31 28.69 22.03
CA ALA A 114 23.52 27.36 22.61
C ALA A 114 23.18 27.43 24.11
N MET A 115 21.91 27.19 24.43
CA MET A 115 21.31 27.62 25.70
C MET A 115 21.33 26.56 26.80
N GLU A 116 21.60 25.30 26.47
CA GLU A 116 21.47 24.18 27.41
C GLU A 116 22.68 23.23 27.40
N ASN A 117 22.79 22.37 28.41
CA ASN A 117 24.00 21.55 28.61
C ASN A 117 24.33 20.70 27.37
N TYR A 118 25.59 20.73 26.92
CA TYR A 118 26.06 20.04 25.71
C TYR A 118 25.32 20.43 24.41
N SER A 119 24.59 21.54 24.39
CA SER A 119 24.01 22.06 23.15
C SER A 119 25.10 22.55 22.20
N SER A 120 24.87 22.42 20.90
CA SER A 120 25.87 22.83 19.91
C SER A 120 25.26 23.47 18.67
N VAL A 121 25.93 24.53 18.20
CA VAL A 121 25.65 25.19 16.94
C VAL A 121 26.92 25.24 16.08
N GLY A 122 26.88 24.61 14.91
CA GLY A 122 28.02 24.61 13.97
C GLY A 122 28.30 25.97 13.32
N GLY A 123 27.35 26.91 13.40
CA GLY A 123 27.48 28.30 12.98
C GLY A 123 26.26 28.79 12.19
N GLY A 124 26.43 29.77 11.31
CA GLY A 124 25.35 30.32 10.49
C GLY A 124 24.72 31.58 11.06
N PHE A 125 23.44 31.83 10.74
CA PHE A 125 22.71 33.04 11.12
C PHE A 125 21.42 32.69 11.88
N THR A 126 21.27 33.18 13.12
CA THR A 126 20.03 33.01 13.90
C THR A 126 19.66 31.54 14.18
N ASN A 127 20.63 30.69 14.51
CA ASN A 127 20.34 29.29 14.87
C ASN A 127 20.31 29.11 16.38
N SER A 128 19.38 28.31 16.88
CA SER A 128 19.14 28.13 18.31
C SER A 128 19.11 26.65 18.71
N ALA A 129 19.96 26.25 19.64
CA ALA A 129 19.97 24.94 20.29
C ALA A 129 19.58 25.10 21.77
N GLU A 130 18.31 24.82 22.09
CA GLU A 130 17.64 25.26 23.32
C GLU A 130 17.45 24.15 24.36
N ASN A 131 18.02 22.95 24.14
CA ASN A 131 17.84 21.82 25.05
C ASN A 131 19.13 21.00 25.23
N THR A 132 19.14 20.14 26.24
CA THR A 132 20.28 19.28 26.52
C THR A 132 20.58 18.37 25.32
N TYR A 133 21.84 18.34 24.87
CA TYR A 133 22.29 17.64 23.68
C TYR A 133 21.61 18.06 22.36
N ALA A 134 20.92 19.19 22.33
CA ALA A 134 20.36 19.72 21.10
C ALA A 134 21.47 20.16 20.14
N THR A 135 21.32 19.88 18.86
CA THR A 135 22.34 20.18 17.85
C THR A 135 21.72 20.88 16.64
N VAL A 136 22.31 22.02 16.27
CA VAL A 136 22.07 22.65 14.97
C VAL A 136 23.38 22.66 14.19
N GLY A 137 23.44 21.94 13.07
CA GLY A 137 24.65 21.86 12.26
C GLY A 137 25.06 23.19 11.61
N GLY A 138 24.09 24.08 11.36
CA GLY A 138 24.29 25.44 10.87
C GLY A 138 23.08 25.95 10.08
N GLY A 139 23.31 26.86 9.13
CA GLY A 139 22.25 27.38 8.25
C GLY A 139 21.63 28.68 8.75
N GLN A 140 20.34 28.88 8.49
CA GLN A 140 19.63 30.12 8.83
C GLN A 140 18.36 29.82 9.64
N SER A 141 18.16 30.48 10.77
CA SER A 141 16.88 30.47 11.50
C SER A 141 16.39 29.06 11.86
N ASN A 142 17.30 28.15 12.20
CA ASN A 142 16.95 26.79 12.61
C ASN A 142 16.87 26.69 14.14
N THR A 143 15.93 25.90 14.65
CA THR A 143 15.71 25.71 16.09
C THR A 143 15.67 24.23 16.43
N ALA A 144 16.54 23.80 17.36
CA ALA A 144 16.49 22.49 18.00
C ALA A 144 16.18 22.69 19.50
N SER A 145 14.93 22.47 19.91
CA SER A 145 14.45 22.76 21.28
C SER A 145 13.97 21.54 22.06
N GLY A 146 13.97 20.36 21.46
CA GLY A 146 13.79 19.09 22.16
C GLY A 146 15.11 18.51 22.69
N THR A 147 15.06 17.75 23.79
CA THR A 147 16.23 17.02 24.30
C THR A 147 16.75 16.03 23.25
N ASN A 148 18.06 16.03 22.97
CA ASN A 148 18.68 15.28 21.86
C ASN A 148 18.14 15.62 20.46
N ALA A 149 17.42 16.74 20.30
CA ALA A 149 16.90 17.13 18.98
C ALA A 149 18.05 17.55 18.05
N THR A 150 17.92 17.23 16.78
CA THR A 150 18.92 17.56 15.77
C THR A 150 18.28 18.25 14.58
N VAL A 151 18.84 19.39 14.19
CA VAL A 151 18.64 20.00 12.88
C VAL A 151 19.98 20.03 12.17
N SER A 152 20.18 19.23 11.12
CA SER A 152 21.49 19.16 10.46
C SER A 152 21.86 20.45 9.71
N GLY A 153 20.87 21.27 9.33
CA GLY A 153 21.09 22.59 8.70
C GLY A 153 19.85 23.08 7.95
N GLY A 154 20.04 23.90 6.91
CA GLY A 154 18.96 24.44 6.08
C GLY A 154 18.43 25.79 6.57
N SER A 155 17.15 26.07 6.31
CA SER A 155 16.52 27.35 6.64
C SER A 155 15.15 27.16 7.30
N PHE A 156 14.89 27.85 8.42
CA PHE A 156 13.59 27.81 9.12
C PHE A 156 13.13 26.42 9.57
N ASN A 157 14.05 25.50 9.87
CA ASN A 157 13.68 24.17 10.34
C ASN A 157 13.53 24.14 11.87
N THR A 158 12.57 23.36 12.36
CA THR A 158 12.29 23.22 13.79
C THR A 158 12.24 21.75 14.20
N ALA A 159 13.06 21.37 15.18
CA ALA A 159 13.01 20.08 15.86
C ALA A 159 12.74 20.31 17.36
N SER A 160 11.47 20.19 17.78
CA SER A 160 11.03 20.65 19.11
C SER A 160 10.65 19.55 20.10
N SER A 161 10.52 18.30 19.66
CA SER A 161 10.27 17.17 20.55
C SER A 161 11.54 16.37 20.88
N ALA A 162 11.49 15.58 21.95
CA ALA A 162 12.62 14.75 22.37
C ALA A 162 13.05 13.79 21.25
N SER A 163 14.35 13.76 20.96
CA SER A 163 14.98 12.99 19.88
C SER A 163 14.41 13.29 18.48
N ALA A 164 13.80 14.46 18.27
CA ALA A 164 13.34 14.90 16.96
C ALA A 164 14.52 15.13 16.01
N THR A 165 14.37 14.75 14.75
CA THR A 165 15.40 14.95 13.72
C THR A 165 14.82 15.65 12.50
N VAL A 166 15.48 16.73 12.07
CA VAL A 166 15.30 17.33 10.76
C VAL A 166 16.63 17.28 10.00
N GLY A 167 16.68 16.51 8.91
CA GLY A 167 17.90 16.34 8.12
C GLY A 167 18.33 17.60 7.33
N GLY A 168 17.45 18.59 7.19
CA GLY A 168 17.73 19.87 6.54
C GLY A 168 16.54 20.38 5.74
N GLY A 169 16.79 21.18 4.70
CA GLY A 169 15.75 21.73 3.82
C GLY A 169 15.20 23.08 4.29
N GLN A 170 13.96 23.39 3.92
CA GLN A 170 13.30 24.66 4.25
C GLN A 170 11.98 24.43 4.99
N SER A 171 11.78 25.13 6.12
CA SER A 171 10.49 25.16 6.82
C SER A 171 9.94 23.80 7.23
N ASN A 172 10.82 22.85 7.57
CA ASN A 172 10.43 21.52 8.04
C ASN A 172 10.25 21.51 9.56
N ILE A 173 9.24 20.78 10.03
CA ILE A 173 8.85 20.73 11.44
C ILE A 173 8.80 19.27 11.90
N ALA A 174 9.64 18.91 12.87
CA ALA A 174 9.55 17.68 13.64
C ALA A 174 9.16 18.04 15.09
N SER A 175 7.90 17.81 15.48
CA SER A 175 7.34 18.36 16.73
C SER A 175 6.43 17.38 17.47
N SER A 176 5.96 17.79 18.66
CA SER A 176 4.86 17.20 19.45
C SER A 176 5.05 15.76 19.96
N GLY A 177 5.37 14.78 19.10
CA GLY A 177 5.65 13.40 19.48
C GLY A 177 7.15 13.11 19.64
N SER A 178 7.52 12.21 20.55
CA SER A 178 8.92 11.78 20.70
C SER A 178 9.43 11.04 19.46
N ALA A 179 10.71 11.18 19.14
CA ALA A 179 11.39 10.51 18.03
C ALA A 179 10.75 10.76 16.64
N THR A 180 10.27 11.98 16.39
CA THR A 180 9.80 12.39 15.06
C THR A 180 10.95 12.61 14.10
N THR A 181 10.74 12.29 12.83
CA THR A 181 11.76 12.46 11.79
C THR A 181 11.20 13.15 10.55
N VAL A 182 11.89 14.18 10.09
CA VAL A 182 11.76 14.72 8.75
C VAL A 182 13.12 14.61 8.05
N GLY A 183 13.19 13.80 6.99
CA GLY A 183 14.45 13.58 6.27
C GLY A 183 14.98 14.85 5.58
N GLY A 184 14.08 15.76 5.17
CA GLY A 184 14.40 17.05 4.57
C GLY A 184 13.25 17.56 3.71
N GLY A 185 13.55 18.36 2.67
CA GLY A 185 12.56 18.88 1.73
C GLY A 185 12.03 20.26 2.10
N VAL A 186 10.79 20.57 1.72
CA VAL A 186 10.15 21.88 1.95
C VAL A 186 8.81 21.70 2.64
N GLU A 187 8.56 22.46 3.72
CA GLU A 187 7.25 22.53 4.39
C GLU A 187 6.69 21.17 4.85
N ASN A 188 7.57 20.23 5.24
CA ASN A 188 7.13 18.93 5.75
C ASN A 188 6.93 18.98 7.27
N THR A 189 5.92 18.27 7.76
CA THR A 189 5.59 18.20 9.19
C THR A 189 5.47 16.75 9.67
N ALA A 190 6.22 16.38 10.71
CA ALA A 190 6.04 15.15 11.47
C ALA A 190 5.70 15.51 12.92
N SER A 191 4.48 15.18 13.38
CA SER A 191 3.97 15.62 14.69
C SER A 191 3.55 14.50 15.64
N GLY A 192 3.40 13.26 15.17
CA GLY A 192 3.05 12.12 16.02
C GLY A 192 4.26 11.41 16.62
N THR A 193 4.12 10.70 17.75
CA THR A 193 5.22 9.90 18.31
C THR A 193 5.71 8.87 17.29
N GLY A 194 7.01 8.88 16.98
CA GLY A 194 7.62 8.03 15.96
C GLY A 194 7.16 8.32 14.52
N ALA A 195 6.47 9.44 14.29
CA ALA A 195 6.01 9.81 12.95
C ALA A 195 7.19 10.19 12.06
N THR A 196 7.10 9.81 10.78
CA THR A 196 8.19 10.01 9.82
C THR A 196 7.68 10.62 8.52
N VAL A 197 8.37 11.67 8.06
CA VAL A 197 8.29 12.14 6.68
C VAL A 197 9.66 11.96 6.03
N GLY A 198 9.75 11.15 4.98
CA GLY A 198 11.01 10.89 4.29
C GLY A 198 11.58 12.12 3.58
N GLY A 199 10.72 13.02 3.08
CA GLY A 199 11.09 14.27 2.43
C GLY A 199 9.97 14.80 1.53
N GLY A 200 10.32 15.50 0.44
CA GLY A 200 9.35 16.04 -0.52
C GLY A 200 8.85 17.44 -0.14
N GLY A 201 7.61 17.78 -0.53
CA GLY A 201 7.02 19.09 -0.31
C GLY A 201 5.66 19.03 0.38
N GLY A 202 5.43 19.81 1.44
CA GLY A 202 4.10 19.99 2.03
C GLY A 202 3.48 18.70 2.60
N ASN A 203 4.28 17.73 3.01
CA ASN A 203 3.77 16.45 3.53
C ASN A 203 3.54 16.52 5.04
N THR A 204 2.56 15.75 5.55
CA THR A 204 2.23 15.71 6.98
C THR A 204 2.08 14.28 7.49
N ALA A 205 2.89 13.89 8.46
CA ALA A 205 2.70 12.69 9.28
C ALA A 205 2.23 13.09 10.68
N GLY A 206 0.91 13.09 10.89
CA GLY A 206 0.25 13.80 11.97
C GLY A 206 0.12 13.02 13.29
N ASN A 207 0.09 11.69 13.24
CA ASN A 207 -0.27 10.82 14.37
C ASN A 207 0.78 9.75 14.67
N ALA A 208 0.62 9.03 15.79
CA ALA A 208 1.61 8.06 16.25
C ALA A 208 1.92 7.01 15.18
N TYR A 209 3.21 6.85 14.87
CA TYR A 209 3.76 5.96 13.86
C TYR A 209 3.20 6.17 12.44
N ALA A 210 2.59 7.32 12.18
CA ALA A 210 2.19 7.69 10.82
C ALA A 210 3.44 7.90 9.95
N THR A 211 3.39 7.43 8.71
CA THR A 211 4.52 7.53 7.79
C THR A 211 4.10 8.14 6.46
N VAL A 212 4.83 9.15 6.01
CA VAL A 212 4.81 9.62 4.63
C VAL A 212 6.18 9.39 4.01
N GLY A 213 6.27 8.53 3.01
CA GLY A 213 7.54 8.23 2.34
C GLY A 213 8.14 9.44 1.60
N GLY A 214 7.28 10.33 1.08
CA GLY A 214 7.66 11.57 0.42
C GLY A 214 6.56 12.07 -0.53
N GLY A 215 6.96 12.70 -1.64
CA GLY A 215 6.02 13.23 -2.63
C GLY A 215 5.57 14.67 -2.32
N LEU A 216 4.37 15.04 -2.76
CA LEU A 216 3.84 16.40 -2.63
C LEU A 216 2.45 16.40 -2.00
N LEU A 217 2.26 17.17 -0.93
CA LEU A 217 0.96 17.43 -0.29
C LEU A 217 0.26 16.16 0.21
N ASN A 218 1.00 15.17 0.70
CA ASN A 218 0.43 13.96 1.26
C ASN A 218 0.20 14.09 2.77
N THR A 219 -0.88 13.51 3.28
CA THR A 219 -1.23 13.53 4.70
C THR A 219 -1.49 12.12 5.22
N ALA A 220 -0.70 11.67 6.19
CA ALA A 220 -0.97 10.49 7.01
C ALA A 220 -1.34 10.95 8.42
N SER A 221 -2.63 10.97 8.75
CA SER A 221 -3.14 11.46 10.04
C SER A 221 -3.84 10.40 10.87
N GLY A 222 -3.87 9.14 10.46
CA GLY A 222 -4.28 8.03 11.33
C GLY A 222 -3.11 7.44 12.12
N THR A 223 -3.40 6.74 13.22
CA THR A 223 -2.37 5.97 13.94
C THR A 223 -1.94 4.79 13.08
N TYR A 224 -0.63 4.60 12.89
CA TYR A 224 -0.06 3.64 11.93
C TYR A 224 -0.49 3.86 10.46
N ALA A 225 -1.03 5.04 10.11
CA ALA A 225 -1.40 5.33 8.73
C ALA A 225 -0.16 5.49 7.86
N THR A 226 -0.26 5.07 6.60
CA THR A 226 0.88 5.12 5.66
C THR A 226 0.47 5.74 4.33
N VAL A 227 1.26 6.72 3.90
CA VAL A 227 1.29 7.18 2.51
C VAL A 227 2.70 6.92 1.96
N PRO A 228 2.90 5.95 1.06
CA PRO A 228 4.24 5.64 0.54
C PRO A 228 4.82 6.76 -0.33
N GLY A 229 3.98 7.65 -0.88
CA GLY A 229 4.38 8.78 -1.70
C GLY A 229 3.26 9.22 -2.64
N GLY A 230 3.62 9.87 -3.74
CA GLY A 230 2.66 10.39 -4.73
C GLY A 230 2.23 11.83 -4.45
N GLN A 231 1.02 12.19 -4.86
CA GLN A 231 0.53 13.56 -4.74
C GLN A 231 -0.87 13.63 -4.13
N SER A 232 -1.05 14.47 -3.11
CA SER A 232 -2.35 14.80 -2.52
C SER A 232 -3.12 13.59 -1.99
N ASN A 233 -2.42 12.57 -1.49
CA ASN A 233 -3.05 11.41 -0.85
C ASN A 233 -3.33 11.70 0.63
N ILE A 234 -4.42 11.13 1.15
CA ILE A 234 -4.85 11.28 2.54
C ILE A 234 -5.07 9.89 3.12
N ALA A 235 -4.35 9.53 4.17
CA ALA A 235 -4.57 8.34 4.99
C ALA A 235 -4.95 8.80 6.40
N SER A 236 -6.24 9.04 6.63
CA SER A 236 -6.71 9.77 7.81
C SER A 236 -7.11 8.87 8.99
N SER A 237 -7.41 7.60 8.73
CA SER A 237 -7.89 6.66 9.75
C SER A 237 -6.82 5.67 10.19
N ASN A 238 -7.03 5.02 11.34
CA ASN A 238 -6.05 4.07 11.91
C ASN A 238 -5.79 2.91 10.94
N TYR A 239 -4.52 2.53 10.79
CA TYR A 239 -4.06 1.47 9.89
C TYR A 239 -4.40 1.69 8.41
N SER A 240 -4.76 2.91 8.01
CA SER A 240 -5.12 3.23 6.62
C SER A 240 -3.88 3.34 5.73
N PHE A 241 -4.07 3.04 4.44
CA PHE A 241 -3.02 3.13 3.42
C PHE A 241 -3.56 3.86 2.19
N ALA A 242 -2.91 4.94 1.75
CA ALA A 242 -3.31 5.70 0.56
C ALA A 242 -2.13 5.93 -0.38
N ALA A 243 -2.24 5.53 -1.65
CA ALA A 243 -1.15 5.61 -2.62
C ALA A 243 -1.58 6.11 -4.01
N GLY A 244 -0.69 6.86 -4.67
CA GLY A 244 -0.86 7.32 -6.05
C GLY A 244 -1.17 8.82 -6.13
N ARG A 245 -2.29 9.20 -6.76
CA ARG A 245 -2.74 10.61 -6.80
C ARG A 245 -4.17 10.74 -6.29
N ARG A 246 -4.34 11.54 -5.23
CA ARG A 246 -5.65 11.82 -4.61
C ARG A 246 -6.40 10.58 -4.11
N ALA A 247 -5.67 9.56 -3.67
CA ALA A 247 -6.23 8.47 -2.87
C ALA A 247 -6.59 8.98 -1.47
N VAL A 248 -7.79 8.65 -1.00
CA VAL A 248 -8.28 9.09 0.32
C VAL A 248 -8.76 7.87 1.09
N ALA A 249 -8.01 7.43 2.10
CA ALA A 249 -8.34 6.32 2.98
C ALA A 249 -8.81 6.86 4.34
N ASP A 250 -10.13 7.08 4.45
CA ASP A 250 -10.80 7.65 5.63
C ASP A 250 -11.44 6.60 6.54
N ASP A 251 -11.47 5.34 6.12
CA ASP A 251 -11.96 4.22 6.91
C ASP A 251 -10.83 3.42 7.54
N THR A 252 -11.05 2.91 8.76
CA THR A 252 -10.04 2.12 9.49
C THR A 252 -9.62 0.90 8.69
N GLY A 253 -8.31 0.69 8.54
CA GLY A 253 -7.75 -0.45 7.81
C GLY A 253 -7.99 -0.43 6.31
N ALA A 254 -8.50 0.66 5.72
CA ALA A 254 -8.73 0.73 4.28
C ALA A 254 -7.43 0.97 3.51
N PHE A 255 -7.27 0.24 2.41
CA PHE A 255 -6.16 0.35 1.47
C PHE A 255 -6.68 0.94 0.16
N VAL A 256 -6.30 2.17 -0.15
CA VAL A 256 -6.81 2.92 -1.30
C VAL A 256 -5.68 3.23 -2.28
N TRP A 257 -5.82 2.75 -3.50
CA TRP A 257 -4.86 2.94 -4.58
C TRP A 257 -5.54 3.71 -5.71
N ALA A 258 -4.98 4.85 -6.09
CA ALA A 258 -5.54 5.72 -7.12
C ALA A 258 -4.50 6.03 -8.20
N ASP A 259 -4.82 5.75 -9.45
CA ASP A 259 -4.02 6.14 -10.61
C ASP A 259 -3.83 7.67 -10.76
N SER A 260 -3.16 8.08 -11.83
CA SER A 260 -2.82 9.48 -12.14
C SER A 260 -4.00 10.43 -12.37
N THR A 261 -5.24 9.94 -12.34
CA THR A 261 -6.43 10.76 -12.56
C THR A 261 -6.55 11.83 -11.47
N ASP A 262 -6.79 13.08 -11.87
CA ASP A 262 -6.94 14.22 -10.95
C ASP A 262 -8.33 14.27 -10.31
N ALA A 263 -8.72 13.19 -9.65
CA ALA A 263 -9.99 13.08 -8.94
C ALA A 263 -9.78 12.35 -7.62
N SER A 264 -10.45 12.80 -6.57
CA SER A 264 -10.39 12.12 -5.28
C SER A 264 -11.05 10.73 -5.36
N PHE A 265 -10.41 9.74 -4.75
CA PHE A 265 -10.90 8.37 -4.70
C PHE A 265 -10.91 7.89 -3.25
N PHE A 266 -12.10 7.85 -2.65
CA PHE A 266 -12.29 7.63 -1.21
C PHE A 266 -12.43 6.14 -0.84
N SER A 267 -12.01 5.73 0.35
CA SER A 267 -12.54 4.49 0.94
C SER A 267 -14.05 4.62 1.14
N VAL A 268 -14.74 3.48 1.23
CA VAL A 268 -16.21 3.47 1.39
C VAL A 268 -16.64 2.72 2.65
N VAL A 269 -15.83 1.76 3.11
CA VAL A 269 -16.05 0.98 4.32
C VAL A 269 -14.71 0.56 4.95
N PRO A 270 -14.67 0.24 6.26
CA PRO A 270 -13.48 -0.28 6.92
C PRO A 270 -12.95 -1.58 6.30
N ASN A 271 -11.63 -1.79 6.43
CA ASN A 271 -10.91 -2.98 5.99
C ASN A 271 -11.09 -3.33 4.49
N GLN A 272 -11.35 -2.32 3.65
CA GLN A 272 -11.51 -2.50 2.22
C GLN A 272 -10.20 -2.27 1.47
N PHE A 273 -9.87 -3.18 0.54
CA PHE A 273 -8.91 -2.89 -0.53
C PHE A 273 -9.66 -2.30 -1.73
N ARG A 274 -9.40 -1.02 -2.04
CA ARG A 274 -10.09 -0.26 -3.09
C ARG A 274 -9.09 0.30 -4.09
N VAL A 275 -9.30 0.02 -5.37
CA VAL A 275 -8.37 0.38 -6.45
C VAL A 275 -9.10 1.14 -7.55
N ARG A 276 -8.54 2.29 -7.97
CA ARG A 276 -8.84 2.94 -9.25
C ARG A 276 -7.62 2.81 -10.16
N ALA A 277 -7.76 1.97 -11.18
CA ALA A 277 -6.77 1.82 -12.23
C ALA A 277 -7.48 1.88 -13.60
N THR A 278 -7.58 3.06 -14.19
CA THR A 278 -8.28 3.28 -15.48
C THR A 278 -7.67 2.50 -16.63
N GLY A 279 -6.40 2.10 -16.52
CA GLY A 279 -5.72 1.19 -17.45
C GLY A 279 -6.00 -0.30 -17.24
N GLY A 280 -6.78 -0.67 -16.23
CA GLY A 280 -7.05 -2.07 -15.86
C GLY A 280 -6.21 -2.56 -14.67
N VAL A 281 -6.50 -3.79 -14.22
CA VAL A 281 -5.83 -4.47 -13.10
C VAL A 281 -5.41 -5.86 -13.54
N GLN A 282 -4.20 -6.28 -13.16
CA GLN A 282 -3.71 -7.63 -13.42
C GLN A 282 -3.17 -8.25 -12.13
N PHE A 283 -3.55 -9.50 -11.85
CA PHE A 283 -2.99 -10.32 -10.78
C PHE A 283 -2.34 -11.54 -11.41
N VAL A 284 -1.02 -11.67 -11.28
CA VAL A 284 -0.21 -12.78 -11.82
C VAL A 284 0.36 -13.62 -10.69
N THR A 285 0.44 -14.94 -10.89
CA THR A 285 0.89 -15.90 -9.87
C THR A 285 2.13 -16.70 -10.27
N ASN A 286 2.76 -16.33 -11.40
CA ASN A 286 4.03 -16.91 -11.81
C ASN A 286 4.96 -15.85 -12.42
N SER A 287 6.27 -16.14 -12.41
CA SER A 287 7.30 -15.20 -12.90
C SER A 287 7.25 -14.93 -14.40
N ALA A 288 6.61 -15.82 -15.17
CA ALA A 288 6.44 -15.66 -16.61
C ALA A 288 5.17 -14.87 -17.00
N ASN A 289 4.35 -14.45 -16.03
CA ASN A 289 3.06 -13.76 -16.25
C ASN A 289 2.08 -14.56 -17.13
N THR A 290 2.17 -15.89 -17.15
CA THR A 290 1.30 -16.78 -17.95
C THR A 290 0.15 -17.36 -17.16
N THR A 291 0.08 -17.12 -15.85
CA THR A 291 -1.03 -17.56 -14.98
C THR A 291 -1.52 -16.38 -14.14
N GLY A 292 -2.84 -16.16 -14.12
CA GLY A 292 -3.43 -15.03 -13.42
C GLY A 292 -4.79 -14.60 -13.99
N VAL A 293 -5.25 -13.43 -13.52
CA VAL A 293 -6.50 -12.78 -13.94
C VAL A 293 -6.27 -11.32 -14.31
N THR A 294 -7.05 -10.83 -15.28
CA THR A 294 -7.00 -9.44 -15.76
C THR A 294 -8.40 -8.82 -15.76
N LEU A 295 -8.54 -7.63 -15.19
CA LEU A 295 -9.67 -6.73 -15.39
C LEU A 295 -9.27 -5.69 -16.43
N VAL A 296 -9.87 -5.76 -17.62
CA VAL A 296 -9.50 -4.89 -18.74
C VAL A 296 -9.97 -3.45 -18.49
N ALA A 297 -9.19 -2.47 -18.99
CA ALA A 297 -9.54 -1.05 -18.94
C ALA A 297 -10.99 -0.81 -19.40
N GLY A 298 -11.77 -0.13 -18.56
CA GLY A 298 -13.18 0.21 -18.84
C GLY A 298 -14.14 -0.98 -18.89
N SER A 299 -13.70 -2.21 -18.57
CA SER A 299 -14.54 -3.41 -18.54
C SER A 299 -15.01 -3.75 -17.12
N GLY A 300 -16.18 -4.38 -17.03
CA GLY A 300 -16.67 -5.03 -15.81
C GLY A 300 -16.39 -6.53 -15.74
N THR A 301 -15.68 -7.09 -16.72
CA THR A 301 -15.44 -8.54 -16.85
C THR A 301 -14.02 -8.93 -16.47
N TRP A 302 -13.90 -10.04 -15.75
CA TRP A 302 -12.63 -10.69 -15.45
C TRP A 302 -12.24 -11.64 -16.57
N ALA A 303 -11.01 -11.54 -17.05
CA ALA A 303 -10.42 -12.45 -18.01
C ALA A 303 -9.37 -13.32 -17.32
N SER A 304 -9.63 -14.63 -17.25
CA SER A 304 -8.62 -15.62 -16.88
C SER A 304 -7.70 -15.90 -18.06
N ILE A 305 -6.39 -15.99 -17.83
CA ILE A 305 -5.43 -16.33 -18.91
C ILE A 305 -5.74 -17.77 -19.39
N SER A 306 -6.01 -17.92 -20.69
CA SER A 306 -6.49 -19.19 -21.28
C SER A 306 -5.85 -19.47 -22.66
N ASP A 307 -4.63 -18.96 -22.89
CA ASP A 307 -3.87 -19.15 -24.14
C ASP A 307 -3.48 -20.63 -24.34
N ARG A 308 -3.57 -21.15 -25.57
CA ARG A 308 -3.16 -22.52 -25.91
C ARG A 308 -1.68 -22.76 -25.63
N ASN A 309 -0.83 -21.76 -25.86
CA ASN A 309 0.61 -21.83 -25.62
C ASN A 309 0.95 -21.84 -24.12
N ALA A 310 0.02 -21.40 -23.26
CA ALA A 310 0.15 -21.50 -21.81
C ALA A 310 -0.30 -22.87 -21.26
N LYS A 311 -0.82 -23.76 -22.11
CA LYS A 311 -1.40 -25.06 -21.73
C LYS A 311 -0.67 -26.21 -22.39
N THR A 312 -0.72 -27.37 -21.74
CA THR A 312 -0.14 -28.63 -22.25
C THR A 312 -1.04 -29.81 -21.86
N ALA A 313 -0.68 -31.02 -22.27
CA ALA A 313 -1.39 -32.27 -21.95
C ALA A 313 -2.88 -32.29 -22.37
N PHE A 314 -3.17 -31.84 -23.59
CA PHE A 314 -4.53 -31.85 -24.13
C PHE A 314 -5.07 -33.29 -24.31
N ALA A 315 -6.24 -33.56 -23.76
CA ALA A 315 -6.99 -34.80 -23.95
C ALA A 315 -8.43 -34.49 -24.42
N PRO A 316 -9.01 -35.31 -25.32
CA PRO A 316 -10.41 -35.16 -25.73
C PRO A 316 -11.37 -35.49 -24.58
N VAL A 317 -12.55 -34.86 -24.59
CA VAL A 317 -13.60 -35.05 -23.57
C VAL A 317 -14.81 -35.71 -24.22
N ASP A 318 -15.36 -36.75 -23.57
CA ASP A 318 -16.64 -37.35 -23.97
C ASP A 318 -17.81 -36.48 -23.46
N SER A 319 -18.35 -35.67 -24.35
CA SER A 319 -19.44 -34.74 -24.04
C SER A 319 -20.74 -35.43 -23.59
N ARG A 320 -21.04 -36.67 -24.02
CA ARG A 320 -22.24 -37.40 -23.60
C ARG A 320 -22.09 -37.89 -22.16
N ALA A 321 -20.91 -38.40 -21.81
CA ALA A 321 -20.58 -38.79 -20.44
C ALA A 321 -20.60 -37.57 -19.50
N VAL A 322 -20.03 -36.43 -19.93
CA VAL A 322 -20.09 -35.19 -19.13
C VAL A 322 -21.52 -34.71 -18.91
N LEU A 323 -22.38 -34.73 -19.94
CA LEU A 323 -23.80 -34.39 -19.78
C LEU A 323 -24.47 -35.32 -18.75
N GLU A 324 -24.23 -36.63 -18.82
CA GLU A 324 -24.82 -37.58 -17.88
C GLU A 324 -24.40 -37.26 -16.43
N GLN A 325 -23.12 -37.01 -16.19
CA GLN A 325 -22.61 -36.60 -14.88
C GLN A 325 -23.24 -35.27 -14.42
N VAL A 326 -23.34 -34.26 -15.30
CA VAL A 326 -23.99 -32.98 -14.97
C VAL A 326 -25.46 -33.17 -14.61
N THR A 327 -26.19 -34.07 -15.28
CA THR A 327 -27.61 -34.34 -14.94
C THR A 327 -27.80 -35.03 -13.59
N GLN A 328 -26.76 -35.69 -13.08
CA GLN A 328 -26.76 -36.33 -11.76
C GLN A 328 -26.20 -35.40 -10.66
N LEU A 329 -25.55 -34.30 -11.04
CA LEU A 329 -24.89 -33.39 -10.12
C LEU A 329 -25.93 -32.60 -9.29
N PRO A 330 -25.91 -32.68 -7.94
CA PRO A 330 -26.85 -31.93 -7.12
C PRO A 330 -26.64 -30.42 -7.26
N ILE A 331 -27.66 -29.73 -7.77
CA ILE A 331 -27.71 -28.26 -7.78
C ILE A 331 -28.61 -27.79 -6.66
N THR A 332 -28.05 -27.04 -5.72
CA THR A 332 -28.79 -26.50 -4.58
C THR A 332 -28.61 -25.00 -4.49
N THR A 333 -29.49 -24.36 -3.73
CA THR A 333 -29.27 -22.97 -3.32
C THR A 333 -28.68 -22.94 -1.92
N TRP A 334 -27.71 -22.08 -1.69
CA TRP A 334 -26.92 -22.03 -0.46
C TRP A 334 -26.57 -20.57 -0.10
N GLN A 335 -25.99 -20.38 1.07
CA GLN A 335 -25.45 -19.10 1.51
C GLN A 335 -24.13 -19.34 2.23
N TYR A 336 -23.17 -18.41 2.14
CA TYR A 336 -21.97 -18.51 2.95
C TYR A 336 -22.29 -18.30 4.44
N ARG A 337 -21.56 -19.00 5.31
CA ARG A 337 -21.75 -18.86 6.77
C ARG A 337 -21.37 -17.47 7.28
N SER A 338 -20.39 -16.82 6.62
CA SER A 338 -19.84 -15.52 6.99
C SER A 338 -20.42 -14.34 6.22
N GLU A 339 -21.20 -14.58 5.18
CA GLU A 339 -21.81 -13.50 4.38
C GLU A 339 -23.04 -12.96 5.11
N ALA A 340 -23.07 -11.65 5.32
CA ALA A 340 -24.17 -11.00 6.01
C ALA A 340 -25.42 -10.90 5.12
N GLY A 341 -26.60 -11.04 5.73
CA GLY A 341 -27.90 -10.98 5.03
C GLY A 341 -28.39 -12.33 4.52
N GLN A 342 -29.52 -12.32 3.82
CA GLN A 342 -30.12 -13.52 3.21
C GLN A 342 -29.74 -13.64 1.72
N VAL A 343 -28.44 -13.49 1.42
CA VAL A 343 -27.95 -13.66 0.04
C VAL A 343 -27.94 -15.13 -0.30
N ARG A 344 -28.64 -15.51 -1.37
CA ARG A 344 -28.72 -16.89 -1.85
C ARG A 344 -27.92 -17.02 -3.13
N HIS A 345 -27.03 -18.00 -3.13
CA HIS A 345 -26.28 -18.47 -4.29
C HIS A 345 -26.88 -19.78 -4.79
N MET A 346 -26.57 -20.16 -6.02
CA MET A 346 -27.00 -21.43 -6.61
C MET A 346 -25.81 -22.09 -7.28
N GLY A 347 -25.64 -23.39 -7.04
CA GLY A 347 -24.58 -24.17 -7.68
C GLY A 347 -24.38 -25.53 -7.00
N PRO A 348 -23.48 -26.36 -7.54
CA PRO A 348 -23.07 -27.59 -6.90
C PRO A 348 -22.15 -27.32 -5.70
N MET A 349 -21.95 -28.33 -4.86
CA MET A 349 -20.89 -28.33 -3.87
C MET A 349 -19.57 -28.79 -4.50
N ALA A 350 -18.44 -28.24 -4.06
CA ALA A 350 -17.12 -28.54 -4.63
C ALA A 350 -16.76 -30.03 -4.53
N GLN A 351 -17.15 -30.70 -3.44
CA GLN A 351 -16.90 -32.12 -3.23
C GLN A 351 -17.62 -32.98 -4.27
N ASP A 352 -18.89 -32.68 -4.54
CA ASP A 352 -19.68 -33.40 -5.55
C ASP A 352 -19.13 -33.14 -6.96
N PHE A 353 -18.72 -31.89 -7.25
CA PHE A 353 -18.10 -31.53 -8.52
C PHE A 353 -16.76 -32.25 -8.74
N ALA A 354 -15.89 -32.25 -7.72
CA ALA A 354 -14.60 -32.96 -7.76
C ALA A 354 -14.80 -34.47 -7.90
N ALA A 355 -15.77 -35.07 -7.21
CA ALA A 355 -16.09 -36.49 -7.33
C ALA A 355 -16.61 -36.86 -8.73
N ALA A 356 -17.40 -36.00 -9.36
CA ALA A 356 -17.98 -36.24 -10.69
C ALA A 356 -16.97 -36.05 -11.83
N PHE A 357 -16.09 -35.03 -11.76
CA PHE A 357 -15.25 -34.63 -12.89
C PHE A 357 -13.75 -34.79 -12.66
N GLY A 358 -13.29 -34.90 -11.41
CA GLY A 358 -11.87 -34.97 -11.08
C GLY A 358 -11.05 -33.73 -11.47
N LEU A 359 -11.70 -32.57 -11.60
CA LEU A 359 -11.10 -31.28 -11.95
C LEU A 359 -10.89 -30.43 -10.68
N GLY A 360 -9.91 -29.52 -10.74
CA GLY A 360 -9.54 -28.65 -9.62
C GLY A 360 -8.26 -29.09 -8.89
N ALA A 361 -7.76 -28.22 -8.01
CA ALA A 361 -6.59 -28.50 -7.18
C ALA A 361 -6.94 -29.16 -5.83
N ASP A 362 -8.21 -29.05 -5.41
CA ASP A 362 -8.76 -29.56 -4.16
C ASP A 362 -10.27 -29.84 -4.33
N ASP A 363 -10.90 -30.38 -3.28
CA ASP A 363 -12.33 -30.72 -3.24
C ASP A 363 -13.19 -29.67 -2.49
N ILE A 364 -12.64 -28.49 -2.20
CA ILE A 364 -13.32 -27.41 -1.48
C ILE A 364 -13.52 -26.15 -2.32
N SER A 365 -12.97 -26.12 -3.54
CA SER A 365 -13.11 -25.02 -4.49
C SER A 365 -13.54 -25.53 -5.87
N ILE A 366 -14.25 -24.66 -6.60
CA ILE A 366 -14.55 -24.87 -8.02
C ILE A 366 -14.00 -23.66 -8.76
N THR A 367 -13.10 -23.90 -9.71
CA THR A 367 -12.62 -22.80 -10.56
C THR A 367 -13.67 -22.46 -11.61
N THR A 368 -13.83 -21.18 -11.93
CA THR A 368 -14.81 -20.75 -12.94
C THR A 368 -14.49 -21.35 -14.31
N VAL A 369 -13.21 -21.52 -14.65
CA VAL A 369 -12.77 -22.13 -15.90
C VAL A 369 -13.21 -23.60 -16.01
N ASP A 370 -13.12 -24.37 -14.92
CA ASP A 370 -13.55 -25.76 -14.91
C ASP A 370 -15.09 -25.88 -14.98
N ALA A 371 -15.80 -25.05 -14.21
CA ALA A 371 -17.26 -25.01 -14.24
C ALA A 371 -17.79 -24.64 -15.65
N ASP A 372 -17.21 -23.62 -16.28
CA ASP A 372 -17.55 -23.19 -17.64
C ASP A 372 -17.22 -24.28 -18.67
N GLY A 373 -16.06 -24.93 -18.53
CA GLY A 373 -15.64 -26.03 -19.39
C GLY A 373 -16.60 -27.23 -19.34
N VAL A 374 -17.01 -27.64 -18.13
CA VAL A 374 -18.00 -28.70 -17.92
C VAL A 374 -19.36 -28.30 -18.50
N ALA A 375 -19.81 -27.07 -18.29
CA ALA A 375 -21.07 -26.57 -18.86
C ALA A 375 -21.05 -26.61 -20.40
N LEU A 376 -19.98 -26.12 -21.03
CA LEU A 376 -19.80 -26.15 -22.49
C LEU A 376 -19.78 -27.59 -23.04
N ALA A 377 -19.07 -28.51 -22.37
CA ALA A 377 -19.04 -29.91 -22.75
C ALA A 377 -20.42 -30.58 -22.60
N ALA A 378 -21.16 -30.29 -21.52
CA ALA A 378 -22.52 -30.79 -21.34
C ALA A 378 -23.49 -30.26 -22.42
N ILE A 379 -23.36 -28.98 -22.82
CA ILE A 379 -24.14 -28.40 -23.92
C ILE A 379 -23.86 -29.13 -25.24
N GLN A 380 -22.60 -29.46 -25.53
CA GLN A 380 -22.24 -30.27 -26.71
C GLN A 380 -22.85 -31.68 -26.64
N GLY A 381 -22.83 -32.29 -25.46
CA GLY A 381 -23.47 -33.59 -25.22
C GLY A 381 -24.99 -33.54 -25.44
N LEU A 382 -25.63 -32.46 -24.98
CA LEU A 382 -27.08 -32.26 -25.13
C LEU A 382 -27.45 -32.07 -26.59
N HIS A 383 -26.67 -31.27 -27.33
CA HIS A 383 -26.86 -31.10 -28.77
C HIS A 383 -26.77 -32.43 -29.52
N THR A 384 -25.78 -33.27 -29.17
CA THR A 384 -25.64 -34.62 -29.76
C THR A 384 -26.87 -35.49 -29.46
N LEU A 385 -27.34 -35.51 -28.20
CA LEU A 385 -28.53 -36.26 -27.82
C LEU A 385 -29.79 -35.79 -28.59
N VAL A 386 -29.95 -34.48 -28.79
CA VAL A 386 -31.07 -33.93 -29.55
C VAL A 386 -31.02 -34.40 -31.01
N GLN A 387 -29.84 -34.38 -31.65
CA GLN A 387 -29.68 -34.87 -33.02
C GLN A 387 -29.98 -36.37 -33.16
N GLU A 388 -29.55 -37.18 -32.18
CA GLU A 388 -29.87 -38.61 -32.11
C GLU A 388 -31.39 -38.83 -32.02
N GLN A 389 -32.07 -38.06 -31.17
CA GLN A 389 -33.52 -38.13 -31.02
C GLN A 389 -34.26 -37.68 -32.31
N ASP A 390 -33.82 -36.61 -32.96
CA ASP A 390 -34.40 -36.15 -34.23
C ASP A 390 -34.25 -37.20 -35.33
N ALA A 391 -33.08 -37.84 -35.43
CA ALA A 391 -32.86 -38.93 -36.37
C ALA A 391 -33.79 -40.12 -36.09
N GLN A 392 -33.97 -40.47 -34.82
CA GLN A 392 -34.88 -41.54 -34.41
C GLN A 392 -36.35 -41.19 -34.72
N ILE A 393 -36.78 -39.96 -34.45
CA ILE A 393 -38.13 -39.49 -34.77
C ILE A 393 -38.38 -39.57 -36.28
N ASN A 394 -37.43 -39.11 -37.10
CA ASN A 394 -37.55 -39.17 -38.56
C ASN A 394 -37.63 -40.62 -39.07
N ALA A 395 -36.81 -41.52 -38.51
CA ALA A 395 -36.88 -42.95 -38.84
C ALA A 395 -38.23 -43.56 -38.46
N LEU A 396 -38.72 -43.29 -37.25
CA LEU A 396 -40.03 -43.75 -36.80
C LEU A 396 -41.18 -43.18 -37.64
N GLN A 397 -41.09 -41.93 -38.09
CA GLN A 397 -42.08 -41.32 -39.00
C GLN A 397 -42.07 -42.00 -40.38
N HIS A 398 -40.88 -42.31 -40.91
CA HIS A 398 -40.74 -43.03 -42.17
C HIS A 398 -41.33 -44.46 -42.09
N ASP A 399 -41.03 -45.19 -41.02
CA ASP A 399 -41.58 -46.52 -40.77
C ASP A 399 -43.11 -46.48 -40.61
N ASN A 400 -43.64 -45.48 -39.89
CA ASN A 400 -45.08 -45.30 -39.75
C ASN A 400 -45.77 -45.03 -41.10
N ALA A 401 -45.18 -44.18 -41.94
CA ALA A 401 -45.70 -43.90 -43.28
C ALA A 401 -45.74 -45.18 -44.14
N THR A 402 -44.68 -45.99 -44.06
CA THR A 402 -44.59 -47.28 -44.76
C THR A 402 -45.66 -48.25 -44.27
N LEU A 403 -45.83 -48.41 -42.96
CA LEU A 403 -46.87 -49.26 -42.37
C LEU A 403 -48.29 -48.80 -42.73
N GLN A 404 -48.53 -47.49 -42.79
CA GLN A 404 -49.82 -46.94 -43.24
C GLN A 404 -50.10 -47.31 -44.70
N GLN A 405 -49.08 -47.25 -45.56
CA GLN A 405 -49.19 -47.65 -46.97
C GLN A 405 -49.44 -49.17 -47.12
N ASP A 406 -48.74 -50.00 -46.34
CA ASP A 406 -48.94 -51.44 -46.34
C ASP A 406 -50.34 -51.82 -45.85
N ASN A 407 -50.82 -51.18 -44.78
CA ASN A 407 -52.18 -51.38 -44.28
C ASN A 407 -53.23 -50.97 -45.33
N ALA A 408 -53.05 -49.83 -46.02
CA ALA A 408 -53.94 -49.43 -47.11
C ALA A 408 -53.96 -50.49 -48.23
N THR A 409 -52.79 -51.01 -48.60
CA THR A 409 -52.66 -52.07 -49.62
C THR A 409 -53.35 -53.36 -49.19
N LEU A 410 -53.18 -53.78 -47.94
CA LEU A 410 -53.82 -54.97 -47.38
C LEU A 410 -55.34 -54.81 -47.34
N LEU A 411 -55.85 -53.64 -46.95
CA LEU A 411 -57.28 -53.33 -46.98
C LEU A 411 -57.84 -53.46 -48.40
N THR A 412 -57.17 -52.90 -49.41
CA THR A 412 -57.59 -53.06 -50.82
C THR A 412 -57.59 -54.53 -51.26
N ARG A 413 -56.60 -55.33 -50.84
CA ARG A 413 -56.56 -56.77 -51.16
C ARG A 413 -57.67 -57.54 -50.44
N LEU A 414 -57.99 -57.16 -49.21
CA LEU A 414 -59.07 -57.75 -48.43
C LEU A 414 -60.42 -57.46 -49.08
N GLU A 415 -60.69 -56.20 -49.43
CA GLU A 415 -61.91 -55.81 -50.18
C GLU A 415 -62.06 -56.59 -51.49
N ALA A 416 -60.96 -56.75 -52.25
CA ALA A 416 -60.96 -57.53 -53.49
C ALA A 416 -61.23 -59.04 -53.25
N LEU A 417 -60.75 -59.60 -52.14
CA LEU A 417 -61.04 -60.98 -51.74
C LEU A 417 -62.49 -61.14 -51.27
N GLU A 418 -63.00 -60.21 -50.46
CA GLU A 418 -64.40 -60.20 -50.00
C GLU A 418 -65.37 -60.11 -51.19
N GLN A 419 -65.08 -59.27 -52.19
CA GLN A 419 -65.86 -59.24 -53.43
C GLN A 419 -65.83 -60.58 -54.19
N ARG A 420 -64.69 -61.25 -54.26
CA ARG A 420 -64.57 -62.56 -54.91
C ARG A 420 -65.38 -63.65 -54.19
N VAL A 421 -65.35 -63.66 -52.86
CA VAL A 421 -66.15 -64.59 -52.05
C VAL A 421 -67.65 -64.31 -52.24
N ALA A 422 -68.06 -63.04 -52.24
CA ALA A 422 -69.45 -62.66 -52.51
C ALA A 422 -69.96 -63.09 -53.91
N THR A 423 -69.08 -63.16 -54.91
CA THR A 423 -69.43 -63.66 -56.25
C THR A 423 -69.47 -65.19 -56.39
N GLN A 424 -68.97 -65.95 -55.40
CA GLN A 424 -69.04 -67.42 -55.41
C GLN A 424 -70.33 -67.98 -54.78
N ASP A 425 -71.09 -67.16 -54.02
CA ASP A 425 -72.33 -67.58 -53.34
C ASP A 425 -73.64 -67.32 -54.12
N THR A 426 -73.57 -67.00 -55.42
CA THR A 426 -74.79 -67.00 -56.26
C THR A 426 -75.20 -68.43 -56.66
N PRO A 427 -76.40 -68.93 -56.27
CA PRO A 427 -76.82 -70.29 -56.58
C PRO A 427 -77.28 -70.41 -58.04
N SER A 428 -76.48 -71.04 -58.89
CA SER A 428 -76.95 -71.55 -60.19
C SER A 428 -77.32 -73.02 -60.07
N SER A 429 -78.61 -73.30 -60.29
CA SER A 429 -79.26 -74.60 -60.31
C SER A 429 -78.77 -75.51 -61.44
N ALA A 430 -78.21 -76.68 -61.11
CA ALA A 430 -78.42 -77.98 -61.77
C ALA A 430 -77.66 -79.08 -61.00
N GLY A 431 -78.34 -80.18 -60.63
CA GLY A 431 -77.79 -81.33 -59.88
C GLY A 431 -76.74 -82.14 -60.67
N VAL A 432 -76.02 -83.14 -60.15
CA VAL A 432 -76.19 -84.13 -59.04
C VAL A 432 -74.74 -84.66 -58.67
N PRO A 433 -74.49 -85.68 -57.81
CA PRO A 433 -74.14 -85.62 -56.39
C PRO A 433 -72.71 -86.10 -55.98
N LEU A 434 -72.42 -85.90 -54.68
CA LEU A 434 -71.61 -86.70 -53.72
C LEU A 434 -70.06 -86.74 -53.78
N ALA A 435 -69.51 -86.30 -52.63
CA ALA A 435 -68.39 -86.87 -51.86
C ALA A 435 -66.91 -86.53 -52.20
N ALA A 436 -66.29 -85.90 -51.19
CA ALA A 436 -64.94 -86.13 -50.64
C ALA A 436 -63.80 -85.13 -50.96
N LEU A 437 -63.04 -84.82 -49.88
CA LEU A 437 -61.74 -84.11 -49.76
C LEU A 437 -61.81 -82.58 -49.95
N VAL A 438 -61.38 -81.68 -49.05
CA VAL A 438 -60.18 -81.57 -48.18
C VAL A 438 -60.52 -80.48 -47.12
N GLY A 439 -60.17 -80.48 -45.82
CA GLY A 439 -59.00 -81.04 -45.16
C GLY A 439 -57.89 -80.00 -44.96
N GLY A 440 -58.10 -78.96 -44.13
CA GLY A 440 -57.11 -77.92 -43.80
C GLY A 440 -57.42 -76.60 -44.53
N VAL A 441 -57.58 -75.46 -43.86
CA VAL A 441 -56.60 -74.83 -42.98
C VAL A 441 -57.33 -74.04 -41.91
N LEU A 442 -57.46 -74.65 -40.73
CA LEU A 442 -57.82 -74.00 -39.46
C LEU A 442 -56.55 -73.76 -38.62
N GLY A 443 -55.38 -73.58 -39.26
CA GLY A 443 -54.08 -73.77 -38.61
C GLY A 443 -53.07 -72.61 -38.63
N ALA A 444 -53.33 -71.46 -39.27
CA ALA A 444 -52.26 -70.48 -39.51
C ALA A 444 -52.42 -69.08 -38.87
N VAL A 445 -53.59 -68.70 -38.35
CA VAL A 445 -53.78 -67.31 -37.85
C VAL A 445 -53.56 -67.15 -36.34
N VAL A 446 -53.42 -68.26 -35.59
CA VAL A 446 -53.16 -68.21 -34.13
C VAL A 446 -51.65 -68.19 -33.79
N LEU A 447 -50.73 -68.29 -34.77
CA LEU A 447 -49.28 -68.40 -34.50
C LEU A 447 -48.44 -67.12 -34.71
N VAL A 448 -49.04 -65.93 -34.93
CA VAL A 448 -48.27 -64.68 -35.07
C VAL A 448 -48.35 -63.77 -33.84
N LEU A 449 -49.18 -64.09 -32.84
CA LEU A 449 -49.42 -63.22 -31.66
C LEU A 449 -48.52 -63.48 -30.43
N VAL A 450 -47.48 -64.33 -30.50
CA VAL A 450 -46.65 -64.65 -29.30
C VAL A 450 -45.12 -64.57 -29.53
N ARG A 451 -44.63 -63.94 -30.60
CA ARG A 451 -43.19 -63.63 -30.73
C ARG A 451 -42.94 -62.18 -31.13
N ARG A 452 -43.21 -61.25 -30.22
CA ARG A 452 -42.54 -59.93 -30.13
C ARG A 452 -42.78 -59.30 -28.74
N THR A 453 -42.36 -60.04 -27.72
CA THR A 453 -42.04 -59.51 -26.39
C THR A 453 -40.76 -60.20 -25.91
N ARG A 454 -39.63 -59.65 -26.33
CA ARG A 454 -38.37 -59.55 -25.59
C ARG A 454 -37.49 -58.52 -26.28
#